data_AF-A0A3B8PLS0-F1
#
_entry.id   AF-A0A3B8PLS0-F1
#
_cell.length_a   1.000
_cell.length_b   1.000
_cell.length_c   1.000
_cell.angle_alpha   90.00
_cell.angle_beta   90.00
_cell.angle_gamma   90.00
#
_symmetry.space_group_name_H-M   'P 1'
#
loop_
_entity.id
_entity.type
_entity.pdbx_description
1 polymer ?
#
loop_
_entity_poly.entity_id
_entity_poly.type
_entity_poly.pdbx_seq_one_letter_code
_entity_poly.pdbx_strand_id
1 'polypeptide(L)'
;MAGRFRGPLIVTSLVLAGGVLVVLMCAGLVERKPVLSDADSVLARAKKALDRRDFREAEKLARDALDKGTTIQGGAWIVSGEAIVQQGRFEEAVECFLQVVKLSKQPDRQAMAHALAGDVLARRLHRLGEAEKHYRQALELDPNQDNARRGLITLLAAEGRRQAAEEILLSVIRDAKATEQHLFLLGNSEWVINSLSFKTREGEKKVQRHKFLEQARQAVPDDPVPVIGLARLADVKNQSARAIELLEGVLATDPDQTEAWAMLGQLLARTGNARRFLDWNSRVPESAEQDARTWFARATWAKHQDEDRVAARCLWECLNRDPNHLAANLQLAQSLDRLGRSGDANHFRRRAADLSELVTLLRGLAGDPRFGEARTEQRVQRLVELNRQMGRAWEAVAWSMFVLRNNQDLQWPKKHLEDLRPYIEKKGTPRTIKLFTPLSRVDLSDLPAPQWTDDTTAAKPDTGPEKTAFGPITFREDARATGLDFLYYSDAADPIEKSRLPETIGGGVGVIDFDGDGWPDLYLAQGSHKPVDPNQPTTRPLVKAPQTPPRDRLFRNTADGRFEDVTSQAGVLQTAYGQGVSVGDVNSDGFDDIHVANVGGNRLLINNGDGTYSDET
;
A
#
# COMPACT_ATOMS: atom_id res chain seq x y z
N MET A 1 30.71 -0.25 -13.54
CA MET A 1 31.30 0.25 -12.28
C MET A 1 31.15 -0.81 -11.20
N ALA A 2 32.23 -1.11 -10.50
CA ALA A 2 32.37 -2.28 -9.62
C ALA A 2 31.69 -2.09 -8.25
N GLY A 3 30.84 -3.04 -7.85
CA GLY A 3 30.33 -3.18 -6.48
C GLY A 3 30.98 -4.39 -5.82
N ARG A 4 32.02 -4.14 -5.00
CA ARG A 4 32.62 -5.13 -4.09
C ARG A 4 31.66 -5.37 -2.92
N PHE A 5 31.13 -6.57 -2.78
CA PHE A 5 30.55 -7.03 -1.51
C PHE A 5 31.70 -7.37 -0.55
N ARG A 6 31.98 -6.49 0.40
CA ARG A 6 32.64 -6.84 1.66
C ARG A 6 31.53 -7.07 2.69
N GLY A 7 31.36 -8.30 3.15
CA GLY A 7 30.61 -8.56 4.38
C GLY A 7 31.35 -7.94 5.58
N PRO A 8 30.66 -7.49 6.63
CA PRO A 8 31.31 -6.92 7.78
C PRO A 8 32.04 -8.04 8.54
N LEU A 9 33.36 -7.89 8.66
CA LEU A 9 34.11 -8.49 9.76
C LEU A 9 33.57 -7.86 11.05
N ILE A 10 32.87 -8.64 11.86
CA ILE A 10 32.58 -8.31 13.26
C ILE A 10 33.93 -8.29 13.96
N VAL A 11 34.51 -7.11 14.11
CA VAL A 11 35.56 -6.86 15.08
C VAL A 11 34.86 -6.60 16.40
N THR A 12 34.89 -7.60 17.28
CA THR A 12 34.55 -7.47 18.70
C THR A 12 35.57 -6.52 19.33
N SER A 13 35.25 -5.23 19.42
CA SER A 13 36.01 -4.28 20.22
C SER A 13 35.71 -4.53 21.69
N LEU A 14 36.56 -5.33 22.33
CA LEU A 14 36.64 -5.44 23.79
C LEU A 14 37.16 -4.10 24.33
N VAL A 15 36.34 -3.42 25.14
CA VAL A 15 36.79 -2.31 26.00
C VAL A 15 37.52 -2.94 27.18
N LEU A 16 38.83 -2.72 27.29
CA LEU A 16 39.59 -2.95 28.51
C LEU A 16 40.11 -1.61 29.03
N ALA A 17 39.41 -1.10 30.03
CA ALA A 17 39.97 -0.14 30.97
C ALA A 17 40.86 -0.92 31.96
N GLY A 18 42.04 -0.37 32.27
CA GLY A 18 42.95 -0.90 33.28
C GLY A 18 44.22 -1.48 32.68
N GLY A 19 45.32 -0.73 32.81
CA GLY A 19 46.61 -1.08 32.26
C GLY A 19 47.21 -2.35 32.88
N VAL A 20 47.60 -3.28 32.00
CA VAL A 20 48.78 -4.13 32.16
C VAL A 20 49.37 -4.33 30.76
N LEU A 21 50.61 -3.89 30.60
CA LEU A 21 51.45 -4.12 29.42
C LEU A 21 51.80 -5.62 29.35
N VAL A 22 51.10 -6.39 28.52
CA VAL A 22 51.52 -7.76 28.17
C VAL A 22 52.29 -7.71 26.85
N VAL A 23 53.59 -7.91 26.96
CA VAL A 23 54.54 -8.04 25.86
C VAL A 23 54.10 -9.18 24.94
N LEU A 24 53.71 -8.83 23.70
CA LEU A 24 53.51 -9.77 22.60
C LEU A 24 54.85 -10.39 22.21
N MET A 25 55.13 -11.61 22.69
CA MET A 25 56.10 -12.48 22.02
C MET A 25 55.49 -12.92 20.69
N CYS A 26 56.05 -12.41 19.59
CA CYS A 26 55.85 -12.94 18.25
C CYS A 26 56.46 -14.34 18.14
N ALA A 27 55.76 -15.36 18.62
CA ALA A 27 55.98 -16.73 18.17
C ALA A 27 55.27 -16.88 16.81
N GLY A 28 56.06 -16.97 15.75
CA GLY A 28 55.58 -17.26 14.40
C GLY A 28 54.88 -18.61 14.34
N LEU A 29 53.56 -18.61 14.57
CA LEU A 29 52.69 -19.66 14.09
C LEU A 29 52.59 -19.51 12.57
N VAL A 30 53.47 -20.19 11.86
CA VAL A 30 53.23 -20.53 10.46
C VAL A 30 51.95 -21.35 10.45
N GLU A 31 50.81 -20.71 10.17
CA GLU A 31 49.58 -21.41 9.78
C GLU A 31 49.92 -22.26 8.56
N ARG A 32 50.15 -23.56 8.77
CA ARG A 32 50.17 -24.52 7.67
C ARG A 32 48.82 -24.41 6.97
N LYS A 33 48.82 -23.92 5.72
CA LYS A 33 47.64 -23.97 4.86
C LYS A 33 47.09 -25.40 4.91
N PRO A 34 45.79 -25.60 5.15
CA PRO A 34 45.21 -26.93 5.18
C PRO A 34 45.55 -27.65 3.86
N VAL A 35 46.05 -28.88 3.96
CA VAL A 35 46.29 -29.72 2.78
C VAL A 35 44.93 -30.11 2.25
N LEU A 36 44.44 -29.37 1.27
CA LEU A 36 43.21 -29.69 0.55
C LEU A 36 43.41 -31.02 -0.19
N SER A 37 42.40 -31.88 -0.18
CA SER A 37 42.40 -33.03 -1.08
C SER A 37 42.47 -32.56 -2.54
N ASP A 38 42.93 -33.42 -3.45
CA ASP A 38 42.95 -33.10 -4.88
C ASP A 38 41.56 -32.67 -5.39
N ALA A 39 40.49 -33.31 -4.87
CA ALA A 39 39.11 -32.96 -5.18
C ALA A 39 38.72 -31.56 -4.65
N ASP A 40 39.11 -31.21 -3.42
CA ASP A 40 38.79 -29.89 -2.84
C ASP A 40 39.62 -28.77 -3.48
N SER A 41 40.83 -29.06 -3.95
CA SER A 41 41.65 -28.16 -4.76
C SER A 41 41.02 -27.89 -6.14
N VAL A 42 40.41 -28.91 -6.76
CA VAL A 42 39.60 -28.73 -7.98
C VAL A 42 38.41 -27.81 -7.71
N LEU A 43 37.67 -28.02 -6.61
CA LEU A 43 36.56 -27.14 -6.23
C LEU A 43 37.00 -25.69 -5.98
N ALA A 44 38.16 -25.48 -5.35
CA ALA A 44 38.70 -24.13 -5.15
C ALA A 44 38.98 -23.42 -6.49
N ARG A 45 39.46 -24.17 -7.50
CA ARG A 45 39.63 -23.64 -8.87
C ARG A 45 38.28 -23.36 -9.53
N ALA A 46 37.27 -24.20 -9.33
CA ALA A 46 35.91 -23.96 -9.83
C ALA A 46 35.33 -22.64 -9.31
N LYS A 47 35.46 -22.37 -7.99
CA LYS A 47 35.06 -21.08 -7.39
C LYS A 47 35.78 -19.89 -8.03
N LYS A 48 37.09 -20.02 -8.24
CA LYS A 48 37.88 -18.97 -8.89
C LYS A 48 37.49 -18.75 -10.36
N ALA A 49 37.11 -19.81 -11.08
CA ALA A 49 36.58 -19.70 -12.44
C ALA A 49 35.23 -18.97 -12.43
N LEU A 50 34.36 -19.28 -11.48
CA LEU A 50 33.07 -18.60 -11.29
C LEU A 50 33.27 -17.10 -11.00
N ASP A 51 34.20 -16.75 -10.10
CA ASP A 51 34.55 -15.35 -9.80
C ASP A 51 35.06 -14.59 -11.03
N ARG A 52 35.75 -15.29 -11.93
CA ARG A 52 36.26 -14.76 -13.21
C ARG A 52 35.21 -14.72 -14.31
N ARG A 53 33.98 -15.17 -14.02
CA ARG A 53 32.86 -15.30 -14.98
C ARG A 53 33.14 -16.31 -16.10
N ASP A 54 34.04 -17.25 -15.89
CA ASP A 54 34.23 -18.39 -16.78
C ASP A 54 33.29 -19.52 -16.37
N PHE A 55 32.02 -19.37 -16.75
CA PHE A 55 30.94 -20.23 -16.25
C PHE A 55 31.04 -21.68 -16.74
N ARG A 56 31.51 -21.89 -17.97
CA ARG A 56 31.69 -23.26 -18.51
C ARG A 56 32.79 -24.00 -17.76
N GLU A 57 33.92 -23.34 -17.53
CA GLU A 57 35.02 -23.94 -16.78
C GLU A 57 34.65 -24.13 -15.30
N ALA A 58 33.92 -23.18 -14.70
CA ALA A 58 33.42 -23.31 -13.34
C ALA A 58 32.49 -24.52 -13.16
N GLU A 59 31.53 -24.72 -14.06
CA GLU A 59 30.65 -25.89 -14.06
C GLU A 59 31.46 -27.18 -14.19
N LYS A 60 32.33 -27.27 -15.21
CA LYS A 60 33.16 -28.45 -15.45
C LYS A 60 34.00 -28.82 -14.24
N LEU A 61 34.75 -27.85 -13.68
CA LEU A 61 35.59 -28.10 -12.51
C LEU A 61 34.77 -28.47 -11.28
N ALA A 62 33.57 -27.90 -11.10
CA ALA A 62 32.69 -28.28 -9.99
C ALA A 62 32.18 -29.72 -10.12
N ARG A 63 31.83 -30.17 -11.33
CA ARG A 63 31.44 -31.56 -11.61
C ARG A 63 32.61 -32.53 -11.47
N ASP A 64 33.79 -32.18 -11.98
CA ASP A 64 35.02 -32.96 -11.79
C ASP A 64 35.37 -33.14 -10.31
N ALA A 65 35.11 -32.12 -9.47
CA ALA A 65 35.33 -32.22 -8.03
C ALA A 65 34.33 -33.18 -7.36
N LEU A 66 33.08 -33.22 -7.82
CA LEU A 66 32.06 -34.17 -7.35
C LEU A 66 32.45 -35.60 -7.72
N ASP A 67 32.85 -35.85 -8.97
CA ASP A 67 33.24 -37.17 -9.45
C ASP A 67 34.48 -37.71 -8.72
N LYS A 68 35.39 -36.81 -8.34
CA LYS A 68 36.57 -37.13 -7.53
C LYS A 68 36.29 -37.30 -6.03
N GLY A 69 35.03 -37.19 -5.61
CA GLY A 69 34.63 -37.40 -4.22
C GLY A 69 35.02 -36.27 -3.27
N THR A 70 34.89 -35.00 -3.68
CA THR A 70 35.12 -33.85 -2.79
C THR A 70 34.38 -34.00 -1.47
N THR A 71 35.04 -33.60 -0.38
CA THR A 71 34.45 -33.62 0.96
C THR A 71 33.40 -32.50 1.14
N ILE A 72 33.37 -31.55 0.21
CA ILE A 72 32.51 -30.35 0.23
C ILE A 72 31.45 -30.44 -0.89
N GLN A 73 30.76 -31.58 -0.99
CA GLN A 73 29.79 -31.86 -2.05
C GLN A 73 28.74 -30.74 -2.22
N GLY A 74 28.17 -30.24 -1.12
CA GLY A 74 27.21 -29.13 -1.18
C GLY A 74 27.80 -27.85 -1.79
N GLY A 75 29.06 -27.56 -1.52
CA GLY A 75 29.76 -26.40 -2.12
C GLY A 75 29.99 -26.57 -3.62
N ALA A 76 30.27 -27.79 -4.08
CA ALA A 76 30.43 -28.08 -5.50
C ALA A 76 29.11 -27.99 -6.26
N TRP A 77 28.02 -28.51 -5.70
CA TRP A 77 26.68 -28.39 -6.26
C TRP A 77 26.19 -26.94 -6.36
N ILE A 78 26.48 -26.09 -5.36
CA ILE A 78 26.17 -24.66 -5.40
C ILE A 78 26.94 -23.97 -6.54
N VAL A 79 28.26 -24.17 -6.63
CA VAL A 79 29.09 -23.55 -7.68
C VAL A 79 28.63 -24.00 -9.07
N SER A 80 28.31 -25.29 -9.24
CA SER A 80 27.75 -25.81 -10.49
C SER A 80 26.41 -25.14 -10.80
N GLY A 81 25.49 -25.07 -9.84
CA GLY A 81 24.19 -24.45 -10.02
C GLY A 81 24.30 -22.98 -10.42
N GLU A 82 25.11 -22.18 -9.72
CA GLU A 82 25.35 -20.77 -10.03
C GLU A 82 25.95 -20.57 -11.42
N ALA A 83 26.93 -21.40 -11.81
CA ALA A 83 27.51 -21.36 -13.16
C ALA A 83 26.49 -21.71 -14.25
N ILE A 84 25.64 -22.70 -14.01
CA ILE A 84 24.57 -23.14 -14.92
C ILE A 84 23.50 -22.05 -15.07
N VAL A 85 23.14 -21.33 -13.98
CA VAL A 85 22.23 -20.16 -14.05
C VAL A 85 22.76 -19.11 -15.02
N GLN A 86 24.05 -18.79 -14.97
CA GLN A 86 24.65 -17.78 -15.84
C GLN A 86 24.72 -18.23 -17.31
N GLN A 87 24.61 -19.53 -17.56
CA GLN A 87 24.54 -20.11 -18.91
C GLN A 87 23.09 -20.25 -19.43
N GLY A 88 22.08 -19.92 -18.63
CA GLY A 88 20.67 -19.92 -19.04
C GLY A 88 19.95 -21.27 -18.96
N ARG A 89 20.55 -22.29 -18.33
CA ARG A 89 20.01 -23.65 -18.12
C ARG A 89 19.29 -23.76 -16.76
N PHE A 90 18.15 -23.09 -16.62
CA PHE A 90 17.58 -22.79 -15.29
C PHE A 90 17.02 -24.02 -14.54
N GLU A 91 16.38 -24.95 -15.23
CA GLU A 91 15.79 -26.16 -14.66
C GLU A 91 16.88 -27.03 -14.03
N GLU A 92 17.98 -27.23 -14.75
CA GLU A 92 19.13 -28.00 -14.27
C GLU A 92 19.83 -27.31 -13.10
N ALA A 93 19.86 -25.97 -13.08
CA ALA A 93 20.40 -25.24 -11.93
C ALA A 93 19.56 -25.47 -10.67
N VAL A 94 18.23 -25.48 -10.79
CA VAL A 94 17.33 -25.82 -9.67
C VAL A 94 17.62 -27.23 -9.17
N GLU A 95 17.76 -28.21 -10.05
CA GLU A 95 18.13 -29.58 -9.68
C GLU A 95 19.46 -29.63 -8.92
N CYS A 96 20.48 -28.89 -9.37
CA CYS A 96 21.76 -28.79 -8.67
C CYS A 96 21.61 -28.28 -7.24
N PHE A 97 20.81 -27.23 -7.01
CA PHE A 97 20.55 -26.74 -5.66
C PHE A 97 19.77 -27.77 -4.83
N LEU A 98 18.82 -28.48 -5.41
CA LEU A 98 18.08 -29.53 -4.70
C LEU A 98 18.96 -30.75 -4.34
N GLN A 99 20.05 -31.02 -5.07
CA GLN A 99 21.04 -32.01 -4.63
C GLN A 99 21.73 -31.60 -3.32
N VAL A 100 21.97 -30.30 -3.11
CA VAL A 100 22.51 -29.80 -1.83
C VAL A 100 21.56 -30.12 -0.68
N VAL A 101 20.24 -29.95 -0.89
CA VAL A 101 19.22 -30.26 0.11
C VAL A 101 19.24 -31.75 0.48
N LYS A 102 19.35 -32.63 -0.53
CA LYS A 102 19.40 -34.09 -0.33
C LYS A 102 20.67 -34.57 0.38
N LEU A 103 21.82 -33.97 0.07
CA LEU A 103 23.14 -34.47 0.51
C LEU A 103 23.68 -33.78 1.76
N SER A 104 23.34 -32.51 1.97
CA SER A 104 23.80 -31.75 3.14
C SER A 104 23.06 -32.19 4.38
N LYS A 105 23.77 -32.36 5.50
CA LYS A 105 23.18 -32.50 6.85
C LYS A 105 23.12 -31.18 7.62
N GLN A 106 23.63 -30.09 7.04
CA GLN A 106 23.71 -28.78 7.69
C GLN A 106 22.50 -27.92 7.30
N PRO A 107 21.63 -27.52 8.26
CA PRO A 107 20.38 -26.79 7.97
C PRO A 107 20.60 -25.45 7.28
N ASP A 108 21.63 -24.70 7.67
CA ASP A 108 22.04 -23.44 7.05
C ASP A 108 22.35 -23.59 5.55
N ARG A 109 23.04 -24.67 5.16
CA ARG A 109 23.30 -24.96 3.73
C ARG A 109 22.07 -25.40 2.98
N GLN A 110 21.20 -26.20 3.60
CA GLN A 110 19.92 -26.60 3.00
C GLN A 110 19.03 -25.38 2.78
N ALA A 111 18.97 -24.47 3.76
CA ALA A 111 18.23 -23.23 3.69
C ALA A 111 18.76 -22.30 2.58
N MET A 112 20.09 -22.17 2.45
CA MET A 112 20.71 -21.43 1.35
C MET A 112 20.34 -22.03 -0.01
N ALA A 113 20.37 -23.36 -0.15
CA ALA A 113 20.03 -24.03 -1.39
C ALA A 113 18.55 -23.84 -1.78
N HIS A 114 17.64 -23.92 -0.82
CA HIS A 114 16.23 -23.58 -1.02
C HIS A 114 16.04 -22.12 -1.45
N ALA A 115 16.76 -21.18 -0.84
CA ALA A 115 16.70 -19.77 -1.23
C ALA A 115 17.17 -19.54 -2.67
N LEU A 116 18.27 -20.19 -3.08
CA LEU A 116 18.80 -20.11 -4.45
C LEU A 116 17.85 -20.73 -5.48
N ALA A 117 17.26 -21.89 -5.16
CA ALA A 117 16.24 -22.52 -6.01
C ALA A 117 15.01 -21.61 -6.18
N GLY A 118 14.51 -21.05 -5.07
CA GLY A 118 13.39 -20.10 -5.09
C GLY A 118 13.65 -18.87 -5.97
N ASP A 119 14.86 -18.31 -5.91
CA ASP A 119 15.25 -17.17 -6.74
C ASP A 119 15.25 -17.49 -8.25
N VAL A 120 15.72 -18.67 -8.65
CA VAL A 120 15.67 -19.11 -10.04
C VAL A 120 14.23 -19.35 -10.48
N LEU A 121 13.43 -20.04 -9.66
CA LEU A 121 12.02 -20.33 -9.95
C LEU A 121 11.20 -19.05 -10.13
N ALA A 122 11.34 -18.07 -9.23
CA ALA A 122 10.60 -16.82 -9.30
C ALA A 122 11.04 -15.93 -10.47
N ARG A 123 12.35 -15.74 -10.65
CA ARG A 123 12.88 -14.68 -11.53
C ARG A 123 13.22 -15.14 -12.94
N ARG A 124 13.46 -16.44 -13.14
CA ARG A 124 13.87 -17.01 -14.43
C ARG A 124 12.81 -17.91 -15.04
N LEU A 125 12.13 -18.71 -14.22
CA LEU A 125 11.12 -19.68 -14.66
C LEU A 125 9.68 -19.19 -14.46
N HIS A 126 9.47 -18.12 -13.70
CA HIS A 126 8.16 -17.55 -13.38
C HIS A 126 7.19 -18.54 -12.69
N ARG A 127 7.72 -19.51 -11.94
CA ARG A 127 6.96 -20.52 -11.17
C ARG A 127 6.80 -20.04 -9.72
N LEU A 128 5.84 -19.15 -9.48
CA LEU A 128 5.77 -18.36 -8.24
C LEU A 128 5.38 -19.18 -7.01
N GLY A 129 4.39 -20.07 -7.13
CA GLY A 129 3.97 -20.94 -6.02
C GLY A 129 5.07 -21.89 -5.55
N GLU A 130 5.87 -22.43 -6.49
CA GLU A 130 7.03 -23.26 -6.13
C GLU A 130 8.16 -22.45 -5.49
N ALA A 131 8.38 -21.23 -5.99
CA ALA A 131 9.34 -20.32 -5.38
C ALA A 131 8.95 -19.95 -3.94
N GLU A 132 7.67 -19.64 -3.70
CA GLU A 132 7.15 -19.37 -2.35
C GLU A 132 7.42 -20.55 -1.41
N LYS A 133 7.08 -21.77 -1.85
CA LYS A 133 7.30 -22.99 -1.07
C LYS A 133 8.76 -23.15 -0.66
N HIS A 134 9.70 -22.94 -1.59
CA HIS A 134 11.12 -23.03 -1.26
C HIS A 134 11.61 -21.90 -0.38
N TYR A 135 11.13 -20.67 -0.53
CA TYR A 135 11.47 -19.60 0.41
C TYR A 135 10.97 -19.92 1.82
N ARG A 136 9.74 -20.44 1.97
CA ARG A 136 9.21 -20.85 3.29
C ARG A 136 10.02 -21.98 3.90
N GLN A 137 10.36 -23.02 3.14
CA GLN A 137 11.25 -24.10 3.59
C GLN A 137 12.62 -23.60 4.03
N ALA A 138 13.20 -22.62 3.31
CA ALA A 138 14.45 -22.00 3.72
C ALA A 138 14.33 -21.31 5.08
N LEU A 139 13.22 -20.61 5.34
CA LEU A 139 12.99 -19.91 6.60
C LEU A 139 12.62 -20.83 7.77
N GLU A 140 12.04 -22.01 7.49
CA GLU A 140 11.85 -23.05 8.50
C GLU A 140 13.19 -23.62 8.99
N LEU A 141 14.15 -23.80 8.07
CA LEU A 141 15.48 -24.32 8.37
C LEU A 141 16.40 -23.27 9.00
N ASP A 142 16.35 -22.03 8.50
CA ASP A 142 17.07 -20.90 9.05
C ASP A 142 16.23 -19.60 8.87
N PRO A 143 15.54 -19.16 9.94
CA PRO A 143 14.73 -17.93 9.94
C PRO A 143 15.52 -16.66 9.58
N ASN A 144 16.85 -16.73 9.61
CA ASN A 144 17.74 -15.62 9.33
C ASN A 144 18.32 -15.61 7.91
N GLN A 145 17.86 -16.49 7.02
CA GLN A 145 18.30 -16.49 5.62
C GLN A 145 17.86 -15.24 4.87
N ASP A 146 18.81 -14.35 4.59
CA ASP A 146 18.55 -13.05 3.98
C ASP A 146 17.96 -13.14 2.58
N ASN A 147 18.43 -14.09 1.76
CA ASN A 147 17.93 -14.27 0.40
C ASN A 147 16.48 -14.76 0.39
N ALA A 148 16.14 -15.71 1.26
CA ALA A 148 14.78 -16.22 1.39
C ALA A 148 13.82 -15.15 1.90
N ARG A 149 14.21 -14.39 2.93
CA ARG A 149 13.38 -13.27 3.44
C ARG A 149 13.12 -12.23 2.35
N ARG A 150 14.16 -11.79 1.64
CA ARG A 150 14.04 -10.79 0.57
C ARG A 150 13.21 -11.30 -0.61
N GLY A 151 13.44 -12.54 -1.03
CA GLY A 151 12.69 -13.19 -2.09
C GLY A 151 11.20 -13.28 -1.76
N LEU A 152 10.88 -13.78 -0.56
CA LEU A 152 9.51 -13.93 -0.10
C LEU A 152 8.79 -12.60 0.12
N ILE A 153 9.43 -11.61 0.75
CA ILE A 153 8.87 -10.25 0.88
C ILE A 153 8.53 -9.67 -0.49
N THR A 154 9.46 -9.81 -1.46
CA THR A 154 9.28 -9.28 -2.81
C THR A 154 8.11 -9.96 -3.53
N LEU A 155 7.99 -11.27 -3.38
CA LEU A 155 6.92 -12.09 -3.97
C LEU A 155 5.54 -11.72 -3.38
N LEU A 156 5.42 -11.75 -2.06
CA LEU A 156 4.19 -11.40 -1.35
C LEU A 156 3.76 -9.95 -1.63
N ALA A 157 4.71 -9.02 -1.72
CA ALA A 157 4.43 -7.65 -2.12
C ALA A 157 3.94 -7.56 -3.58
N ALA A 158 4.53 -8.33 -4.51
CA ALA A 158 4.08 -8.41 -5.90
C ALA A 158 2.62 -8.89 -6.00
N GLU A 159 2.19 -9.77 -5.10
CA GLU A 159 0.83 -10.29 -5.08
C GLU A 159 -0.15 -9.40 -4.31
N GLY A 160 0.36 -8.46 -3.51
CA GLY A 160 -0.46 -7.66 -2.61
C GLY A 160 -0.84 -8.39 -1.31
N ARG A 161 -0.18 -9.52 -0.99
CA ARG A 161 -0.35 -10.29 0.25
C ARG A 161 0.43 -9.65 1.40
N ARG A 162 0.01 -8.44 1.74
CA ARG A 162 0.73 -7.58 2.68
C ARG A 162 0.78 -8.15 4.10
N GLN A 163 -0.31 -8.75 4.58
CA GLN A 163 -0.36 -9.35 5.92
C GLN A 163 0.65 -10.50 6.05
N ALA A 164 0.74 -11.37 5.04
CA ALA A 164 1.73 -12.44 5.02
C ALA A 164 3.19 -11.93 4.99
N ALA A 165 3.43 -10.75 4.41
CA ALA A 165 4.76 -10.14 4.36
C ALA A 165 5.18 -9.47 5.67
N GLU A 166 4.23 -9.16 6.56
CA GLU A 166 4.45 -8.31 7.73
C GLU A 166 5.50 -8.85 8.71
N GLU A 167 5.35 -10.10 9.15
CA GLU A 167 6.25 -10.67 10.14
C GLU A 167 7.67 -10.84 9.58
N ILE A 168 7.80 -11.12 8.29
CA ILE A 168 9.10 -11.23 7.61
C ILE A 168 9.74 -9.84 7.48
N LEU A 169 8.97 -8.79 7.19
CA LEU A 169 9.45 -7.41 7.18
C LEU A 169 9.94 -6.99 8.58
N LEU A 170 9.18 -7.32 9.62
CA LEU A 170 9.57 -7.03 11.01
C LEU A 170 10.81 -7.80 11.42
N SER A 171 10.96 -9.07 11.01
CA SER A 171 12.17 -9.84 11.33
C SER A 171 13.42 -9.20 10.72
N VAL A 172 13.34 -8.70 9.49
CA VAL A 172 14.45 -7.99 8.83
C VAL A 172 14.78 -6.65 9.52
N ILE A 173 13.77 -5.96 10.06
CA ILE A 173 13.97 -4.73 10.85
C ILE A 173 14.64 -5.03 12.19
N ARG A 174 14.16 -6.06 12.91
CA ARG A 174 14.72 -6.49 14.21
C ARG A 174 16.19 -6.89 14.09
N ASP A 175 16.59 -7.49 12.97
CA ASP A 175 17.98 -7.82 12.65
C ASP A 175 18.84 -6.64 12.18
N ALA A 176 18.28 -5.41 12.12
CA ALA A 176 18.91 -4.22 11.55
C ALA A 176 19.35 -4.37 10.08
N LYS A 177 18.76 -5.32 9.35
CA LYS A 177 19.04 -5.60 7.92
C LYS A 177 18.05 -4.94 6.96
N ALA A 178 17.13 -4.13 7.47
CA ALA A 178 16.15 -3.43 6.67
C ALA A 178 16.80 -2.46 5.67
N THR A 179 16.24 -2.44 4.47
CA THR A 179 16.49 -1.44 3.44
C THR A 179 15.36 -0.42 3.49
N GLU A 180 15.56 0.73 2.88
CA GLU A 180 14.51 1.74 2.74
C GLU A 180 13.24 1.18 2.07
N GLN A 181 13.40 0.34 1.06
CA GLN A 181 12.30 -0.34 0.39
C GLN A 181 11.47 -1.20 1.37
N HIS A 182 12.12 -1.91 2.31
CA HIS A 182 11.40 -2.65 3.34
C HIS A 182 10.57 -1.72 4.24
N LEU A 183 11.10 -0.54 4.58
CA LEU A 183 10.38 0.44 5.41
C LEU A 183 9.15 0.99 4.69
N PHE A 184 9.24 1.26 3.39
CA PHE A 184 8.08 1.71 2.62
C PHE A 184 7.02 0.62 2.42
N LEU A 185 7.43 -0.63 2.19
CA LEU A 185 6.52 -1.78 2.11
C LEU A 185 5.76 -1.98 3.43
N LEU A 186 6.46 -1.85 4.55
CA LEU A 186 5.83 -1.92 5.87
C LEU A 186 4.91 -0.71 6.13
N GLY A 187 5.31 0.49 5.71
CA GLY A 187 4.62 1.77 5.95
C GLY A 187 3.22 1.91 5.31
N ASN A 188 2.86 1.04 4.36
CA ASN A 188 1.63 1.08 3.54
C ASN A 188 1.67 2.07 2.37
N SER A 189 2.45 1.74 1.35
CA SER A 189 2.36 2.44 0.07
C SER A 189 2.06 1.42 -1.02
N GLU A 190 0.78 1.25 -1.35
CA GLU A 190 0.37 0.56 -2.58
C GLU A 190 1.13 1.08 -3.81
N TRP A 191 1.53 2.36 -3.77
CA TRP A 191 2.42 2.95 -4.75
C TRP A 191 3.79 2.23 -4.84
N VAL A 192 4.45 1.92 -3.73
CA VAL A 192 5.74 1.18 -3.77
C VAL A 192 5.54 -0.20 -4.36
N ILE A 193 4.41 -0.86 -4.05
CA ILE A 193 4.06 -2.13 -4.68
C ILE A 193 3.92 -1.96 -6.20
N ASN A 194 3.29 -0.88 -6.66
CA ASN A 194 3.10 -0.61 -8.08
C ASN A 194 4.39 -0.17 -8.80
N SER A 195 5.35 0.43 -8.07
CA SER A 195 6.68 0.77 -8.59
C SER A 195 7.70 -0.38 -8.47
N LEU A 196 7.31 -1.52 -7.86
CA LEU A 196 8.14 -2.71 -7.85
C LEU A 196 8.44 -3.13 -9.29
N SER A 197 9.74 -3.23 -9.56
CA SER A 197 10.26 -3.73 -10.82
C SER A 197 11.06 -5.00 -10.57
N PHE A 198 10.78 -6.01 -11.40
CA PHE A 198 11.41 -7.31 -11.29
C PHE A 198 12.50 -7.43 -12.35
N LYS A 199 13.66 -7.97 -11.97
CA LYS A 199 14.72 -8.26 -12.94
C LYS A 199 14.30 -9.46 -13.79
N THR A 200 14.30 -9.30 -15.11
CA THR A 200 13.95 -10.36 -16.07
C THR A 200 15.11 -11.28 -16.41
N ARG A 201 14.81 -12.36 -17.16
CA ARG A 201 15.74 -13.29 -17.82
C ARG A 201 16.99 -12.62 -18.43
N GLU A 202 16.86 -11.40 -18.95
CA GLU A 202 17.96 -10.65 -19.62
C GLU A 202 18.75 -9.71 -18.69
N GLY A 203 18.53 -9.73 -17.38
CA GLY A 203 19.43 -9.15 -16.37
C GLY A 203 19.43 -7.62 -16.23
N GLU A 204 19.06 -6.88 -17.28
CA GLU A 204 19.12 -5.41 -17.30
C GLU A 204 17.75 -4.73 -17.42
N LYS A 205 16.72 -5.40 -17.99
CA LYS A 205 15.38 -4.83 -18.10
C LYS A 205 14.52 -5.12 -16.87
N LYS A 206 14.15 -4.05 -16.18
CA LYS A 206 13.11 -4.01 -15.14
C LYS A 206 11.73 -4.25 -15.77
N VAL A 207 11.02 -5.30 -15.33
CA VAL A 207 9.64 -5.56 -15.74
C VAL A 207 8.66 -5.06 -14.69
N GLN A 208 7.62 -4.40 -15.20
CA GLN A 208 6.51 -3.88 -14.41
C GLN A 208 5.71 -5.04 -13.79
N ARG A 209 5.25 -4.85 -12.56
CA ARG A 209 4.47 -5.83 -11.77
C ARG A 209 3.40 -6.58 -12.58
N HIS A 210 2.57 -5.86 -13.34
CA HIS A 210 1.49 -6.50 -14.12
C HIS A 210 2.01 -7.48 -15.18
N LYS A 211 3.09 -7.13 -15.89
CA LYS A 211 3.70 -8.02 -16.89
C LYS A 211 4.36 -9.22 -16.23
N PHE A 212 4.98 -9.03 -15.07
CA PHE A 212 5.58 -10.12 -14.30
C PHE A 212 4.54 -11.16 -13.88
N LEU A 213 3.40 -10.73 -13.35
CA LEU A 213 2.33 -11.63 -12.93
C LEU A 213 1.65 -12.33 -14.12
N GLU A 214 1.42 -11.64 -15.24
CA GLU A 214 0.88 -12.27 -16.45
C GLU A 214 1.85 -13.30 -17.04
N GLN A 215 3.17 -13.04 -17.02
CA GLN A 215 4.19 -14.02 -17.42
C GLN A 215 4.17 -15.26 -16.53
N ALA A 216 4.03 -15.08 -15.22
CA ALA A 216 3.89 -16.19 -14.28
C ALA A 216 2.63 -17.02 -14.55
N ARG A 217 1.49 -16.38 -14.76
CA ARG A 217 0.24 -17.05 -15.14
C ARG A 217 0.38 -17.82 -16.46
N GLN A 218 1.11 -17.29 -17.44
CA GLN A 218 1.35 -18.00 -18.70
C GLN A 218 2.28 -19.20 -18.52
N ALA A 219 3.28 -19.09 -17.65
CA ALA A 219 4.23 -20.16 -17.37
C ALA A 219 3.58 -21.33 -16.63
N VAL A 220 2.71 -21.04 -15.64
CA VAL A 220 1.95 -22.03 -14.88
C VAL A 220 0.49 -21.55 -14.74
N PRO A 221 -0.40 -21.94 -15.67
CA PRO A 221 -1.80 -21.47 -15.67
C PRO A 221 -2.58 -21.78 -14.40
N ASP A 222 -2.28 -22.90 -13.75
CA ASP A 222 -2.98 -23.39 -12.56
C ASP A 222 -2.35 -22.90 -11.24
N ASP A 223 -1.32 -22.03 -11.29
CA ASP A 223 -0.71 -21.45 -10.09
C ASP A 223 -1.63 -20.37 -9.50
N PRO A 224 -2.22 -20.56 -8.30
CA PRO A 224 -3.14 -19.58 -7.70
C PRO A 224 -2.44 -18.29 -7.28
N VAL A 225 -1.15 -18.36 -7.02
CA VAL A 225 -0.32 -17.27 -6.48
C VAL A 225 -0.30 -16.02 -7.39
N PRO A 226 0.06 -16.11 -8.69
CA PRO A 226 -0.03 -14.96 -9.59
C PRO A 226 -1.46 -14.46 -9.80
N VAL A 227 -2.47 -15.33 -9.69
CA VAL A 227 -3.89 -14.98 -9.91
C VAL A 227 -4.40 -14.03 -8.85
N ILE A 228 -4.03 -14.21 -7.57
CA ILE A 228 -4.37 -13.28 -6.48
C ILE A 228 -3.81 -11.87 -6.77
N GLY A 229 -2.54 -11.80 -7.21
CA GLY A 229 -1.91 -10.54 -7.61
C GLY A 229 -2.63 -9.86 -8.78
N LEU A 230 -3.06 -10.63 -9.78
CA LEU A 230 -3.83 -10.14 -10.91
C LEU A 230 -5.23 -9.67 -10.50
N ALA A 231 -5.89 -10.36 -9.57
CA ALA A 231 -7.17 -9.91 -9.02
C ALA A 231 -7.03 -8.55 -8.31
N ARG A 232 -5.96 -8.34 -7.53
CA ARG A 232 -5.69 -7.03 -6.92
C ARG A 232 -5.45 -5.94 -7.96
N LEU A 233 -4.72 -6.25 -9.04
CA LEU A 233 -4.50 -5.30 -10.13
C LEU A 233 -5.80 -4.98 -10.89
N ALA A 234 -6.69 -5.96 -11.07
CA ALA A 234 -8.01 -5.75 -11.66
C ALA A 234 -8.86 -4.83 -10.76
N ASP A 235 -8.87 -5.07 -9.44
CA ASP A 235 -9.55 -4.22 -8.46
C ASP A 235 -9.07 -2.76 -8.51
N VAL A 236 -7.75 -2.53 -8.49
CA VAL A 236 -7.15 -1.17 -8.62
C VAL A 236 -7.54 -0.49 -9.94
N LYS A 237 -7.80 -1.26 -11.01
CA LYS A 237 -8.27 -0.75 -12.30
C LYS A 237 -9.80 -0.61 -12.39
N ASN A 238 -10.52 -0.72 -11.26
CA ASN A 238 -11.98 -0.72 -11.20
C ASN A 238 -12.64 -1.85 -12.01
N GLN A 239 -11.95 -2.97 -12.23
CA GLN A 239 -12.46 -4.15 -12.92
C GLN A 239 -12.99 -5.18 -11.92
N SER A 240 -13.95 -4.78 -11.08
CA SER A 240 -14.44 -5.60 -9.95
C SER A 240 -14.97 -6.97 -10.37
N ALA A 241 -15.69 -7.07 -11.50
CA ALA A 241 -16.20 -8.35 -11.99
C ALA A 241 -15.07 -9.35 -12.30
N ARG A 242 -14.04 -8.90 -13.03
CA ARG A 242 -12.84 -9.70 -13.32
C ARG A 242 -12.09 -10.09 -12.04
N ALA A 243 -11.96 -9.17 -11.08
CA ALA A 243 -11.29 -9.45 -9.83
C ALA A 243 -12.01 -10.56 -9.03
N ILE A 244 -13.34 -10.49 -8.98
CA ILE A 244 -14.20 -11.48 -8.33
C ILE A 244 -14.04 -12.85 -9.01
N GLU A 245 -14.15 -12.92 -10.34
CA GLU A 245 -14.00 -14.18 -11.10
C GLU A 245 -12.64 -14.85 -10.86
N LEU A 246 -11.56 -14.06 -10.82
CA LEU A 246 -10.21 -14.58 -10.54
C LEU A 246 -10.11 -15.16 -9.13
N LEU A 247 -10.70 -14.49 -8.13
CA LEU A 247 -10.64 -14.93 -6.73
C LEU A 247 -11.49 -16.18 -6.49
N GLU A 248 -12.67 -16.27 -7.11
CA GLU A 248 -13.48 -17.49 -7.05
C GLU A 248 -12.78 -18.68 -7.70
N GLY A 249 -12.10 -18.44 -8.83
CA GLY A 249 -11.27 -19.46 -9.46
C GLY A 249 -10.17 -19.99 -8.52
N VAL A 250 -9.48 -19.08 -7.81
CA VAL A 250 -8.48 -19.46 -6.80
C VAL A 250 -9.13 -20.28 -5.68
N LEU A 251 -10.25 -19.83 -5.12
CA LEU A 251 -10.92 -20.50 -4.00
C LEU A 251 -11.58 -21.83 -4.39
N ALA A 252 -11.90 -22.04 -5.66
CA ALA A 252 -12.36 -23.33 -6.17
C ALA A 252 -11.23 -24.39 -6.16
N THR A 253 -9.98 -23.96 -6.35
CA THR A 253 -8.80 -24.85 -6.35
C THR A 253 -8.09 -24.93 -5.01
N ASP A 254 -8.10 -23.84 -4.24
CA ASP A 254 -7.40 -23.70 -2.96
C ASP A 254 -8.33 -22.99 -1.95
N PRO A 255 -9.27 -23.73 -1.33
CA PRO A 255 -10.23 -23.17 -0.38
C PRO A 255 -9.59 -22.63 0.91
N ASP A 256 -8.36 -23.02 1.22
CA ASP A 256 -7.65 -22.60 2.43
C ASP A 256 -6.95 -21.24 2.26
N GLN A 257 -7.01 -20.66 1.04
CA GLN A 257 -6.35 -19.41 0.73
C GLN A 257 -7.04 -18.19 1.39
N THR A 258 -6.53 -17.83 2.56
CA THR A 258 -7.09 -16.82 3.48
C THR A 258 -7.24 -15.45 2.83
N GLU A 259 -6.21 -14.94 2.16
CA GLU A 259 -6.24 -13.60 1.58
C GLU A 259 -7.22 -13.50 0.40
N ALA A 260 -7.45 -14.60 -0.33
CA ALA A 260 -8.41 -14.63 -1.43
C ALA A 260 -9.85 -14.50 -0.89
N TRP A 261 -10.17 -15.20 0.20
CA TRP A 261 -11.45 -15.04 0.91
C TRP A 261 -11.67 -13.59 1.35
N ALA A 262 -10.67 -12.99 2.00
CA ALA A 262 -10.78 -11.64 2.55
C ALA A 262 -10.95 -10.58 1.43
N MET A 263 -10.23 -10.71 0.32
CA MET A 263 -10.37 -9.83 -0.86
C MET A 263 -11.72 -10.02 -1.56
N LEU A 264 -12.18 -11.26 -1.71
CA LEU A 264 -13.48 -11.55 -2.33
C LEU A 264 -14.60 -10.91 -1.52
N GLY A 265 -14.58 -11.04 -0.20
CA GLY A 265 -15.56 -10.41 0.69
C GLY A 265 -15.65 -8.90 0.50
N GLN A 266 -14.50 -8.21 0.45
CA GLN A 266 -14.46 -6.76 0.24
C GLN A 266 -15.10 -6.35 -1.10
N LEU A 267 -14.83 -7.10 -2.17
CA LEU A 267 -15.40 -6.86 -3.49
C LEU A 267 -16.91 -7.12 -3.50
N LEU A 268 -17.36 -8.23 -2.91
CA LEU A 268 -18.78 -8.59 -2.85
C LEU A 268 -19.58 -7.57 -2.03
N ALA A 269 -19.05 -7.15 -0.86
CA ALA A 269 -19.68 -6.13 -0.04
C ALA A 269 -19.81 -4.80 -0.79
N ARG A 270 -18.74 -4.34 -1.44
CA ARG A 270 -18.70 -3.07 -2.19
C ARG A 270 -19.59 -3.07 -3.44
N THR A 271 -19.76 -4.23 -4.08
CA THR A 271 -20.60 -4.36 -5.29
C THR A 271 -22.06 -4.61 -4.98
N GLY A 272 -22.41 -4.92 -3.73
CA GLY A 272 -23.80 -5.04 -3.29
C GLY A 272 -24.52 -6.32 -3.72
N ASN A 273 -23.81 -7.36 -4.18
CA ASN A 273 -24.44 -8.63 -4.57
C ASN A 273 -24.80 -9.46 -3.32
N ALA A 274 -26.05 -9.32 -2.85
CA ALA A 274 -26.54 -9.95 -1.62
C ALA A 274 -26.34 -11.47 -1.60
N ARG A 275 -26.82 -12.17 -2.62
CA ARG A 275 -26.75 -13.63 -2.69
C ARG A 275 -25.32 -14.13 -2.58
N ARG A 276 -24.39 -13.54 -3.35
CA ARG A 276 -22.99 -13.96 -3.34
C ARG A 276 -22.29 -13.57 -2.04
N PHE A 277 -22.62 -12.41 -1.46
CA PHE A 277 -22.05 -12.00 -0.18
C PHE A 277 -22.50 -12.92 0.97
N LEU A 278 -23.76 -13.35 0.98
CA LEU A 278 -24.28 -14.26 2.00
C LEU A 278 -23.67 -15.67 1.87
N ASP A 279 -23.58 -16.20 0.64
CA ASP A 279 -22.86 -17.46 0.37
C ASP A 279 -21.41 -17.36 0.86
N TRP A 280 -20.72 -16.28 0.50
CA TRP A 280 -19.37 -15.99 0.98
C TRP A 280 -19.32 -16.00 2.51
N ASN A 281 -20.17 -15.22 3.18
CA ASN A 281 -20.16 -15.06 4.64
C ASN A 281 -20.39 -16.38 5.38
N SER A 282 -21.20 -17.28 4.81
CA SER A 282 -21.47 -18.62 5.39
C SER A 282 -20.30 -19.59 5.25
N ARG A 283 -19.37 -19.34 4.32
CA ARG A 283 -18.29 -20.25 3.94
C ARG A 283 -16.89 -19.76 4.34
N VAL A 284 -16.76 -18.54 4.86
CA VAL A 284 -15.48 -17.99 5.33
C VAL A 284 -14.85 -18.95 6.36
N PRO A 285 -13.63 -19.47 6.11
CA PRO A 285 -12.94 -20.34 7.06
C PRO A 285 -12.37 -19.56 8.26
N GLU A 286 -12.12 -20.26 9.36
CA GLU A 286 -11.54 -19.66 10.59
C GLU A 286 -10.18 -18.97 10.33
N SER A 287 -9.40 -19.46 9.37
CA SER A 287 -8.15 -18.80 8.96
C SER A 287 -8.40 -17.41 8.39
N ALA A 288 -9.42 -17.25 7.54
CA ALA A 288 -9.83 -15.97 6.96
C ALA A 288 -10.50 -15.03 7.97
N GLU A 289 -11.04 -15.57 9.08
CA GLU A 289 -11.54 -14.77 10.20
C GLU A 289 -10.45 -13.97 10.92
N GLN A 290 -9.18 -14.34 10.78
CA GLN A 290 -8.05 -13.61 11.35
C GLN A 290 -7.61 -12.42 10.49
N ASP A 291 -8.12 -12.31 9.25
CA ASP A 291 -7.84 -11.18 8.38
C ASP A 291 -8.78 -10.02 8.68
N ALA A 292 -8.22 -8.84 8.93
CA ALA A 292 -8.99 -7.62 9.22
C ALA A 292 -9.96 -7.26 8.08
N ARG A 293 -9.61 -7.57 6.83
CA ARG A 293 -10.40 -7.25 5.63
C ARG A 293 -11.71 -8.02 5.58
N THR A 294 -11.76 -9.24 6.12
CA THR A 294 -12.98 -10.04 6.26
C THR A 294 -14.00 -9.31 7.11
N TRP A 295 -13.59 -8.79 8.26
CA TRP A 295 -14.44 -8.00 9.15
C TRP A 295 -14.80 -6.64 8.57
N PHE A 296 -13.89 -6.01 7.82
CA PHE A 296 -14.20 -4.78 7.09
C PHE A 296 -15.24 -4.97 5.99
N ALA A 297 -15.23 -6.13 5.31
CA ALA A 297 -16.26 -6.50 4.33
C ALA A 297 -17.64 -6.63 5.00
N ARG A 298 -17.70 -7.33 6.13
CA ARG A 298 -18.92 -7.43 6.96
C ARG A 298 -19.41 -6.07 7.45
N ALA A 299 -18.52 -5.20 7.89
CA ALA A 299 -18.88 -3.84 8.26
C ALA A 299 -19.49 -3.05 7.09
N THR A 300 -18.89 -3.17 5.90
CA THR A 300 -19.39 -2.52 4.69
C THR A 300 -20.79 -3.03 4.34
N TRP A 301 -20.99 -4.35 4.41
CA TRP A 301 -22.30 -4.96 4.20
C TRP A 301 -23.35 -4.51 5.22
N ALA A 302 -23.01 -4.54 6.51
CA ALA A 302 -23.89 -4.10 7.60
C ALA A 302 -24.37 -2.65 7.38
N LYS A 303 -23.47 -1.76 6.93
CA LYS A 303 -23.84 -0.37 6.58
C LYS A 303 -24.82 -0.30 5.41
N HIS A 304 -24.72 -1.18 4.42
CA HIS A 304 -25.70 -1.25 3.33
C HIS A 304 -27.07 -1.74 3.79
N GLN A 305 -27.14 -2.45 4.92
CA GLN A 305 -28.38 -2.90 5.55
C GLN A 305 -28.88 -1.92 6.64
N ASP A 306 -28.26 -0.73 6.77
CA ASP A 306 -28.54 0.24 7.83
C ASP A 306 -28.37 -0.31 9.27
N GLU A 307 -27.56 -1.37 9.44
CA GLU A 307 -27.29 -2.02 10.72
C GLU A 307 -26.08 -1.37 11.42
N ASP A 308 -26.17 -0.09 11.80
CA ASP A 308 -25.05 0.70 12.32
C ASP A 308 -24.35 0.09 13.56
N ARG A 309 -25.11 -0.60 14.43
CA ARG A 309 -24.54 -1.31 15.60
C ARG A 309 -23.69 -2.52 15.19
N VAL A 310 -24.15 -3.29 14.21
CA VAL A 310 -23.41 -4.44 13.65
C VAL A 310 -22.21 -3.96 12.86
N ALA A 311 -22.35 -2.86 12.11
CA ALA A 311 -21.25 -2.22 11.42
C ALA A 311 -20.14 -1.78 12.40
N ALA A 312 -20.50 -1.12 13.49
CA ALA A 312 -19.56 -0.72 14.53
C ALA A 312 -18.87 -1.93 15.19
N ARG A 313 -19.62 -3.02 15.47
CA ARG A 313 -19.05 -4.29 15.95
C ARG A 313 -18.01 -4.85 14.98
N CYS A 314 -18.34 -4.94 13.70
CA CYS A 314 -17.45 -5.48 12.68
C CYS A 314 -16.21 -4.61 12.46
N LEU A 315 -16.34 -3.28 12.50
CA LEU A 315 -15.20 -2.35 12.40
C LEU A 315 -14.27 -2.48 13.60
N TRP A 316 -14.81 -2.69 14.80
CA TRP A 316 -14.01 -2.95 15.99
C TRP A 316 -13.25 -4.28 15.89
N GLU A 317 -13.87 -5.34 15.38
CA GLU A 317 -13.21 -6.63 15.10
C GLU A 317 -12.11 -6.50 14.03
N CYS A 318 -12.35 -5.71 12.99
CA CYS A 318 -11.33 -5.34 12.00
C CYS A 318 -10.12 -4.67 12.68
N LEU A 319 -10.36 -3.70 13.57
CA LEU A 319 -9.29 -2.97 14.24
C LEU A 319 -8.54 -3.80 15.28
N ASN A 320 -9.18 -4.77 15.93
CA ASN A 320 -8.48 -5.72 16.81
C ASN A 320 -7.42 -6.56 16.07
N ARG A 321 -7.59 -6.77 14.76
CA ARG A 321 -6.65 -7.48 13.89
C ARG A 321 -5.64 -6.55 13.23
N ASP A 322 -6.11 -5.40 12.72
CA ASP A 322 -5.25 -4.35 12.17
C ASP A 322 -5.61 -2.98 12.75
N PRO A 323 -4.97 -2.55 13.85
CA PRO A 323 -5.19 -1.23 14.44
C PRO A 323 -4.77 -0.07 13.52
N ASN A 324 -4.02 -0.35 12.46
CA ASN A 324 -3.54 0.65 11.50
C ASN A 324 -4.44 0.76 10.26
N HIS A 325 -5.59 0.09 10.26
CA HIS A 325 -6.54 0.18 9.15
C HIS A 325 -7.21 1.55 9.14
N LEU A 326 -6.72 2.46 8.28
CA LEU A 326 -7.16 3.86 8.18
C LEU A 326 -8.68 3.99 8.03
N ALA A 327 -9.24 3.33 7.00
CA ALA A 327 -10.67 3.44 6.71
C ALA A 327 -11.56 2.87 7.83
N ALA A 328 -11.07 1.88 8.59
CA ALA A 328 -11.85 1.28 9.67
C ALA A 328 -11.88 2.20 10.90
N ASN A 329 -10.76 2.86 11.21
CA ASN A 329 -10.72 3.90 12.25
C ASN A 329 -11.70 5.05 11.92
N LEU A 330 -11.68 5.56 10.68
CA LEU A 330 -12.56 6.64 10.27
C LEU A 330 -14.04 6.22 10.28
N GLN A 331 -14.37 5.07 9.68
CA GLN A 331 -15.75 4.60 9.62
C GLN A 331 -16.29 4.19 10.99
N LEU A 332 -15.44 3.71 11.90
CA LEU A 332 -15.85 3.41 13.27
C LEU A 332 -16.17 4.69 14.02
N ALA A 333 -15.35 5.74 13.88
CA ALA A 333 -15.65 7.05 14.46
C ALA A 333 -17.02 7.57 13.99
N GLN A 334 -17.28 7.54 12.68
CA GLN A 334 -18.57 7.94 12.10
C GLN A 334 -19.75 7.12 12.62
N SER A 335 -19.55 5.81 12.80
CA SER A 335 -20.59 4.92 13.34
C SER A 335 -20.84 5.20 14.83
N LEU A 336 -19.78 5.47 15.60
CA LEU A 336 -19.90 5.84 17.02
C LEU A 336 -20.60 7.19 17.21
N ASP A 337 -20.35 8.18 16.35
CA ASP A 337 -21.08 9.46 16.38
C ASP A 337 -22.59 9.25 16.17
N ARG A 338 -22.97 8.43 15.18
CA ARG A 338 -24.39 8.07 14.93
C ARG A 338 -25.02 7.31 16.09
N LEU A 339 -24.22 6.57 16.86
CA LEU A 339 -24.65 5.87 18.08
C LEU A 339 -24.61 6.79 19.33
N GLY A 340 -24.32 8.08 19.19
CA GLY A 340 -24.24 9.04 20.31
C GLY A 340 -23.01 8.88 21.20
N ARG A 341 -21.97 8.17 20.74
CA ARG A 341 -20.72 7.88 21.47
C ARG A 341 -19.54 8.76 20.99
N SER A 342 -19.77 10.08 20.84
CA SER A 342 -18.76 10.98 20.27
C SER A 342 -17.44 11.07 21.06
N GLY A 343 -17.47 10.84 22.39
CA GLY A 343 -16.25 10.73 23.20
C GLY A 343 -15.33 9.59 22.74
N ASP A 344 -15.91 8.42 22.47
CA ASP A 344 -15.17 7.27 21.94
C ASP A 344 -14.75 7.51 20.48
N ALA A 345 -15.64 8.12 19.68
CA ALA A 345 -15.38 8.43 18.28
C ALA A 345 -14.12 9.30 18.09
N ASN A 346 -13.89 10.26 18.99
CA ASN A 346 -12.72 11.15 18.95
C ASN A 346 -11.39 10.39 18.97
N HIS A 347 -11.29 9.28 19.72
CA HIS A 347 -10.06 8.48 19.78
C HIS A 347 -9.74 7.83 18.43
N PHE A 348 -10.75 7.26 17.76
CA PHE A 348 -10.57 6.65 16.45
C PHE A 348 -10.38 7.69 15.34
N ARG A 349 -11.08 8.84 15.40
CA ARG A 349 -10.89 9.95 14.46
C ARG A 349 -9.47 10.50 14.52
N ARG A 350 -8.93 10.69 15.72
CA ARG A 350 -7.53 11.11 15.90
C ARG A 350 -6.55 10.09 15.33
N ARG A 351 -6.77 8.79 15.61
CA ARG A 351 -5.95 7.71 15.03
C ARG A 351 -6.00 7.71 13.51
N ALA A 352 -7.17 7.94 12.90
CA ALA A 352 -7.30 8.06 11.46
C ALA A 352 -6.52 9.25 10.89
N ALA A 353 -6.58 10.42 11.55
CA ALA A 353 -5.82 11.60 11.15
C ALA A 353 -4.30 11.34 11.18
N ASP A 354 -3.79 10.76 12.28
CA ASP A 354 -2.36 10.44 12.42
C ASP A 354 -1.89 9.39 11.37
N LEU A 355 -2.74 8.40 11.06
CA LEU A 355 -2.47 7.42 9.98
C LEU A 355 -2.49 8.06 8.59
N SER A 356 -3.40 9.00 8.34
CA SER A 356 -3.50 9.73 7.08
C SER A 356 -2.24 10.57 6.84
N GLU A 357 -1.82 11.34 7.85
CA GLU A 357 -0.59 12.13 7.81
C GLU A 357 0.64 11.25 7.54
N LEU A 358 0.71 10.09 8.22
CA LEU A 358 1.79 9.13 8.01
C LEU A 358 1.85 8.63 6.55
N VAL A 359 0.71 8.30 5.95
CA VAL A 359 0.65 7.86 4.55
C VAL A 359 1.13 8.96 3.61
N THR A 360 0.72 10.21 3.84
CA THR A 360 1.16 11.38 3.07
C THR A 360 2.68 11.56 3.16
N LEU A 361 3.25 11.53 4.37
CA LEU A 361 4.70 11.62 4.57
C LEU A 361 5.46 10.49 3.87
N LEU A 362 4.98 9.25 3.97
CA LEU A 362 5.60 8.11 3.31
C LEU A 362 5.57 8.24 1.78
N ARG A 363 4.47 8.73 1.20
CA ARG A 363 4.36 8.94 -0.26
C ARG A 363 5.33 10.02 -0.75
N GLY A 364 5.42 11.14 -0.03
CA GLY A 364 6.38 12.20 -0.35
C GLY A 364 7.83 11.72 -0.24
N LEU A 365 8.16 11.00 0.84
CA LEU A 365 9.50 10.42 1.04
C LEU A 365 9.85 9.35 -0.02
N ALA A 366 8.85 8.66 -0.56
CA ALA A 366 9.03 7.68 -1.62
C ALA A 366 9.21 8.32 -3.03
N GLY A 367 9.10 9.64 -3.14
CA GLY A 367 9.33 10.40 -4.37
C GLY A 367 8.09 10.63 -5.22
N ASP A 368 6.88 10.55 -4.66
CA ASP A 368 5.67 11.01 -5.34
C ASP A 368 5.55 12.54 -5.20
N PRO A 369 5.76 13.31 -6.28
CA PRO A 369 5.85 14.77 -6.21
C PRO A 369 4.54 15.42 -5.72
N ARG A 370 3.40 14.73 -5.87
CA ARG A 370 2.08 15.18 -5.37
C ARG A 370 2.02 15.27 -3.85
N PHE A 371 2.94 14.62 -3.14
CA PHE A 371 3.01 14.61 -1.68
C PHE A 371 4.31 15.29 -1.19
N GLY A 372 4.91 16.13 -2.06
CA GLY A 372 6.04 17.01 -1.81
C GLY A 372 7.40 16.45 -2.20
N GLU A 373 8.30 17.31 -2.68
CA GLU A 373 9.52 16.91 -3.39
C GLU A 373 10.78 16.80 -2.51
N ALA A 374 10.83 17.49 -1.38
CA ALA A 374 12.03 17.54 -0.55
C ALA A 374 12.02 16.48 0.56
N ARG A 375 13.02 15.58 0.54
CA ARG A 375 13.36 14.71 1.68
C ARG A 375 14.05 15.54 2.77
N THR A 376 13.27 16.23 3.60
CA THR A 376 13.81 17.02 4.71
C THR A 376 13.94 16.18 5.98
N GLU A 377 14.90 16.55 6.84
CA GLU A 377 15.08 15.93 8.16
C GLU A 377 13.80 16.04 9.00
N GLN A 378 13.12 17.20 8.95
CA GLN A 378 11.87 17.48 9.65
C GLN A 378 10.74 16.49 9.26
N ARG A 379 10.61 16.15 7.98
CA ARG A 379 9.60 15.18 7.51
C ARG A 379 9.88 13.77 8.06
N VAL A 380 11.14 13.36 8.08
CA VAL A 380 11.51 12.05 8.65
C VAL A 380 11.35 12.05 10.17
N GLN A 381 11.65 13.16 10.84
CA GLN A 381 11.41 13.32 12.28
C GLN A 381 9.92 13.22 12.60
N ARG A 382 9.04 13.89 11.84
CA ARG A 382 7.58 13.79 12.02
C ARG A 382 7.07 12.37 11.77
N LEU A 383 7.59 11.69 10.76
CA LEU A 383 7.29 10.28 10.49
C LEU A 383 7.66 9.37 11.67
N VAL A 384 8.84 9.56 12.27
CA VAL A 384 9.29 8.81 13.45
C VAL A 384 8.37 9.08 14.64
N GLU A 385 8.02 10.34 14.89
CA GLU A 385 7.16 10.73 15.99
C GLU A 385 5.74 10.15 15.85
N LEU A 386 5.16 10.19 14.65
CA LEU A 386 3.87 9.56 14.37
C LEU A 386 3.89 8.05 14.64
N ASN A 387 4.90 7.34 14.14
CA ASN A 387 5.03 5.90 14.42
C ASN A 387 5.17 5.62 15.92
N ARG A 388 5.96 6.43 16.64
CA ARG A 388 6.14 6.32 18.10
C ARG A 388 4.81 6.52 18.85
N GLN A 389 4.11 7.63 18.58
CA GLN A 389 2.81 7.96 19.19
C GLN A 389 1.76 6.88 18.94
N MET A 390 1.81 6.28 17.75
CA MET A 390 0.89 5.23 17.34
C MET A 390 1.24 3.83 17.86
N GLY A 391 2.33 3.66 18.61
CA GLY A 391 2.80 2.36 19.12
C GLY A 391 3.47 1.47 18.08
N ARG A 392 3.89 2.04 16.93
CA ARG A 392 4.62 1.38 15.83
C ARG A 392 6.12 1.50 16.06
N ALA A 393 6.57 0.94 17.18
CA ALA A 393 7.92 1.16 17.71
C ALA A 393 9.02 0.69 16.75
N TRP A 394 8.83 -0.46 16.07
CA TRP A 394 9.83 -0.99 15.15
C TRP A 394 10.01 -0.13 13.90
N GLU A 395 8.94 0.42 13.34
CA GLU A 395 9.05 1.41 12.25
C GLU A 395 9.78 2.67 12.71
N ALA A 396 9.46 3.20 13.90
CA ALA A 396 10.13 4.38 14.45
C ALA A 396 11.63 4.12 14.68
N VAL A 397 12.02 2.96 15.22
CA VAL A 397 13.42 2.54 15.37
C VAL A 397 14.10 2.46 14.01
N ALA A 398 13.46 1.83 13.03
CA ALA A 398 14.06 1.60 11.72
C ALA A 398 14.32 2.91 10.98
N TRP A 399 13.37 3.85 11.01
CA TRP A 399 13.54 5.18 10.42
C TRP A 399 14.61 6.00 11.16
N SER A 400 14.66 5.97 12.50
CA SER A 400 15.72 6.62 13.28
C SER A 400 17.11 6.07 12.94
N MET A 401 17.24 4.75 12.84
CA MET A 401 18.49 4.09 12.44
C MET A 401 18.87 4.42 11.00
N PHE A 402 17.90 4.53 10.09
CA PHE A 402 18.15 4.92 8.71
C PHE A 402 18.73 6.33 8.61
N VAL A 403 18.20 7.29 9.38
CA VAL A 403 18.73 8.66 9.43
C VAL A 403 20.15 8.69 10.01
N LEU A 404 20.41 7.95 11.10
CA LEU A 404 21.73 7.89 11.74
C LEU A 404 22.82 7.27 10.85
N ARG A 405 22.47 6.41 9.89
CA ARG A 405 23.42 5.90 8.90
C ARG A 405 23.97 7.01 8.00
N ASN A 406 23.17 8.05 7.75
CA ASN A 406 23.56 9.17 6.89
C ASN A 406 24.21 10.30 7.70
N ASN A 407 23.76 10.55 8.93
CA ASN A 407 24.33 11.55 9.83
C ASN A 407 24.33 11.07 11.29
N GLN A 408 25.52 10.74 11.80
CA GLN A 408 25.69 10.19 13.15
C GLN A 408 25.63 11.23 14.27
N ASP A 409 25.68 12.52 13.96
CA ASP A 409 25.75 13.59 14.96
C ASP A 409 24.37 14.02 15.48
N LEU A 410 23.30 13.62 14.78
CA LEU A 410 21.93 13.95 15.13
C LEU A 410 21.55 13.37 16.50
N GLN A 411 21.05 14.25 17.38
CA GLN A 411 20.67 13.88 18.75
C GLN A 411 19.23 13.39 18.86
N TRP A 412 18.31 13.95 18.06
CA TRP A 412 16.90 13.58 18.13
C TRP A 412 16.63 12.10 17.81
N PRO A 413 17.29 11.42 16.83
CA PRO A 413 17.03 10.01 16.59
C PRO A 413 17.59 9.15 17.72
N LYS A 414 18.75 9.52 18.29
CA LYS A 414 19.35 8.83 19.44
C LYS A 414 18.40 8.87 20.65
N LYS A 415 17.86 10.05 20.95
CA LYS A 415 16.85 10.22 22.01
C LYS A 415 15.61 9.36 21.78
N HIS A 416 15.07 9.33 20.55
CA HIS A 416 13.92 8.47 20.25
C HIS A 416 14.24 6.98 20.41
N LEU A 417 15.45 6.54 20.04
CA LEU A 417 15.88 5.15 20.25
C LEU A 417 15.96 4.81 21.74
N GLU A 418 16.47 5.72 22.58
CA GLU A 418 16.47 5.58 24.04
C GLU A 418 15.04 5.48 24.60
N ASP A 419 14.14 6.38 24.18
CA ASP A 419 12.73 6.38 24.58
C ASP A 419 11.98 5.10 24.18
N LEU A 420 12.35 4.52 23.03
CA LEU A 420 11.71 3.31 22.48
C LEU A 420 12.27 2.01 23.05
N ARG A 421 13.45 2.04 23.67
CA ARG A 421 14.16 0.87 24.20
C ARG A 421 13.26 -0.04 25.07
N PRO A 422 12.46 0.46 26.03
CA PRO A 422 11.60 -0.40 26.87
C PRO A 422 10.54 -1.21 26.12
N TYR A 423 10.18 -0.77 24.91
CA TYR A 423 9.15 -1.40 24.08
C TYR A 423 9.71 -2.45 23.11
N ILE A 424 10.99 -2.33 22.73
CA ILE A 424 11.62 -3.18 21.70
C ILE A 424 12.52 -4.28 22.28
N GLU A 425 12.92 -4.19 23.55
CA GLU A 425 13.74 -5.23 24.22
C GLU A 425 12.96 -6.53 24.49
N LYS A 426 11.62 -6.49 24.45
CA LYS A 426 10.78 -7.67 24.63
C LYS A 426 10.70 -8.49 23.36
N LYS A 427 11.14 -9.75 23.43
CA LYS A 427 10.95 -10.71 22.33
C LYS A 427 9.45 -10.86 22.05
N GLY A 428 9.06 -10.73 20.78
CA GLY A 428 7.66 -10.87 20.36
C GLY A 428 6.80 -9.61 20.51
N THR A 429 7.39 -8.41 20.67
CA THR A 429 6.61 -7.16 20.58
C THR A 429 5.85 -7.11 19.24
N PRO A 430 4.51 -6.96 19.26
CA PRO A 430 3.70 -6.91 18.04
C PRO A 430 4.04 -5.66 17.23
N ARG A 431 3.65 -5.64 15.95
CA ARG A 431 3.82 -4.46 15.09
C ARG A 431 3.28 -3.18 15.72
N THR A 432 2.12 -3.28 16.36
CA THR A 432 1.47 -2.15 17.04
C THR A 432 1.14 -2.53 18.46
N ILE A 433 1.69 -1.76 19.39
CA ILE A 433 1.52 -1.98 20.82
C ILE A 433 0.11 -1.55 21.22
N LYS A 434 -0.71 -2.50 21.71
CA LYS A 434 -2.14 -2.28 22.03
C LYS A 434 -2.40 -1.08 22.96
N LEU A 435 -1.50 -0.79 23.90
CA LEU A 435 -1.60 0.35 24.83
C LEU A 435 -1.72 1.71 24.11
N PHE A 436 -1.15 1.84 22.90
CA PHE A 436 -1.18 3.08 22.11
C PHE A 436 -2.33 3.11 21.09
N THR A 437 -3.24 2.13 21.15
CA THR A 437 -4.39 2.05 20.25
C THR A 437 -5.67 2.50 20.96
N PRO A 438 -6.65 3.07 20.25
CA PRO A 438 -7.97 3.37 20.82
C PRO A 438 -8.66 2.15 21.47
N LEU A 439 -8.35 0.94 21.01
CA LEU A 439 -8.88 -0.34 21.52
C LEU A 439 -8.49 -0.64 22.97
N SER A 440 -7.48 0.04 23.52
CA SER A 440 -7.15 -0.06 24.94
C SER A 440 -8.16 0.64 25.85
N ARG A 441 -9.00 1.52 25.28
CA ARG A 441 -9.95 2.37 26.00
C ARG A 441 -11.39 2.09 25.63
N VAL A 442 -11.63 1.72 24.37
CA VAL A 442 -12.98 1.50 23.84
C VAL A 442 -13.19 0.02 23.55
N ASP A 443 -14.07 -0.59 24.33
CA ASP A 443 -14.60 -1.92 24.09
C ASP A 443 -15.99 -1.82 23.46
N LEU A 444 -16.20 -2.59 22.39
CA LEU A 444 -17.46 -2.71 21.63
C LEU A 444 -17.87 -4.19 21.52
N SER A 445 -17.44 -5.02 22.47
CA SER A 445 -17.80 -6.43 22.61
C SER A 445 -19.26 -6.70 22.92
N ASP A 446 -19.95 -5.69 23.45
CA ASP A 446 -21.38 -5.70 23.76
C ASP A 446 -22.27 -5.48 22.52
N LEU A 447 -21.72 -4.95 21.43
CA LEU A 447 -22.49 -4.71 20.20
C LEU A 447 -22.83 -6.02 19.48
N PRO A 448 -23.99 -6.11 18.80
CA PRO A 448 -24.46 -7.33 18.16
C PRO A 448 -23.48 -7.83 17.09
N ALA A 449 -23.17 -9.12 17.16
CA ALA A 449 -22.40 -9.81 16.12
C ALA A 449 -23.20 -9.90 14.80
N PRO A 450 -22.53 -9.95 13.64
CA PRO A 450 -23.19 -10.10 12.35
C PRO A 450 -23.94 -11.44 12.29
N GLN A 451 -25.24 -11.37 12.07
CA GLN A 451 -26.11 -12.54 11.91
C GLN A 451 -26.96 -12.36 10.67
N TRP A 452 -26.43 -12.79 9.53
CA TRP A 452 -27.17 -12.83 8.27
C TRP A 452 -27.37 -14.30 7.90
N THR A 453 -28.56 -14.82 8.16
CA THR A 453 -28.96 -16.16 7.73
C THR A 453 -29.51 -16.12 6.31
N ASP A 454 -29.35 -17.23 5.58
CA ASP A 454 -29.90 -17.41 4.22
C ASP A 454 -31.43 -17.24 4.15
N ASP A 455 -32.14 -17.20 5.28
CA ASP A 455 -33.60 -17.33 5.33
C ASP A 455 -34.40 -16.06 5.74
N THR A 456 -33.76 -14.88 5.82
CA THR A 456 -34.50 -13.63 6.13
C THR A 456 -34.10 -12.41 5.28
N THR A 457 -33.03 -12.50 4.49
CA THR A 457 -32.73 -11.54 3.41
C THR A 457 -33.17 -12.06 2.03
N ALA A 458 -33.58 -13.33 1.95
CA ALA A 458 -34.16 -13.97 0.75
C ALA A 458 -35.62 -13.57 0.43
N ALA A 459 -36.22 -12.64 1.20
CA ALA A 459 -37.51 -12.04 0.85
C ALA A 459 -37.39 -10.90 -0.19
N LYS A 460 -36.28 -10.79 -0.92
CA LYS A 460 -36.31 -10.26 -2.28
C LYS A 460 -35.84 -11.36 -3.23
N PRO A 461 -36.75 -11.98 -3.99
CA PRO A 461 -36.39 -12.99 -4.97
C PRO A 461 -35.36 -12.43 -5.97
N ASP A 462 -34.43 -13.29 -6.34
CA ASP A 462 -33.53 -13.15 -7.48
C ASP A 462 -34.37 -13.18 -8.77
N THR A 463 -34.97 -12.04 -9.10
CA THR A 463 -35.63 -11.81 -10.38
C THR A 463 -34.63 -11.09 -11.27
N GLY A 464 -33.95 -11.83 -12.14
CA GLY A 464 -33.12 -11.24 -13.20
C GLY A 464 -33.89 -10.10 -13.89
N PRO A 465 -33.20 -9.00 -14.26
CA PRO A 465 -33.66 -7.63 -14.02
C PRO A 465 -35.18 -7.49 -14.09
N GLU A 466 -35.89 -7.85 -13.02
CA GLU A 466 -37.22 -7.31 -12.86
C GLU A 466 -36.99 -5.83 -12.64
N LYS A 467 -37.59 -5.06 -13.53
CA LYS A 467 -38.08 -3.74 -13.17
C LYS A 467 -38.85 -3.94 -11.88
N THR A 468 -38.19 -3.78 -10.73
CA THR A 468 -38.88 -3.30 -9.55
C THR A 468 -39.53 -2.03 -10.07
N ALA A 469 -40.84 -2.08 -10.29
CA ALA A 469 -41.63 -0.89 -10.15
C ALA A 469 -41.38 -0.50 -8.69
N PHE A 470 -40.27 0.20 -8.46
CA PHE A 470 -40.19 1.20 -7.42
C PHE A 470 -41.56 1.86 -7.51
N GLY A 471 -42.35 1.87 -6.43
CA GLY A 471 -43.30 2.97 -6.29
C GLY A 471 -42.50 4.20 -6.70
N PRO A 472 -42.97 4.93 -7.72
CA PRO A 472 -42.10 5.66 -8.66
C PRO A 472 -40.99 6.31 -7.86
N ILE A 473 -39.70 6.04 -8.18
CA ILE A 473 -38.60 6.70 -7.46
C ILE A 473 -38.90 8.19 -7.56
N THR A 474 -39.35 8.76 -6.44
CA THR A 474 -39.67 10.17 -6.35
C THR A 474 -38.41 10.83 -5.88
N PHE A 475 -37.71 11.45 -6.81
CA PHE A 475 -36.71 12.43 -6.45
C PHE A 475 -37.43 13.63 -5.86
N ARG A 476 -36.98 14.05 -4.68
CA ARG A 476 -37.35 15.35 -4.10
C ARG A 476 -36.15 16.26 -4.29
N GLU A 477 -36.39 17.40 -4.92
CA GLU A 477 -35.41 18.48 -5.00
C GLU A 477 -35.31 19.16 -3.64
N ASP A 478 -34.21 18.96 -2.94
CA ASP A 478 -33.98 19.48 -1.58
C ASP A 478 -33.00 20.65 -1.53
N ALA A 479 -32.35 21.02 -2.64
CA ALA A 479 -31.29 22.02 -2.63
C ALA A 479 -31.73 23.34 -1.98
N ARG A 480 -32.91 23.85 -2.34
CA ARG A 480 -33.46 25.06 -1.70
C ARG A 480 -33.79 24.88 -0.22
N ALA A 481 -34.26 23.70 0.19
CA ALA A 481 -34.61 23.44 1.59
C ALA A 481 -33.36 23.38 2.49
N THR A 482 -32.22 23.01 1.92
CA THR A 482 -30.91 22.99 2.58
C THR A 482 -30.15 24.30 2.41
N GLY A 483 -30.67 25.30 1.69
CA GLY A 483 -29.99 26.60 1.48
C GLY A 483 -29.07 26.66 0.25
N LEU A 484 -28.99 25.60 -0.54
CA LEU A 484 -28.31 25.55 -1.85
C LEU A 484 -29.22 26.11 -2.96
N ASP A 485 -29.41 27.43 -3.00
CA ASP A 485 -30.16 28.09 -4.07
C ASP A 485 -29.22 28.54 -5.21
N PHE A 486 -28.92 27.61 -6.11
CA PHE A 486 -28.10 27.84 -7.30
C PHE A 486 -28.79 27.33 -8.56
N LEU A 487 -28.86 28.18 -9.58
CA LEU A 487 -29.36 27.83 -10.90
C LEU A 487 -28.28 28.10 -11.94
N TYR A 488 -27.82 27.03 -12.60
CA TYR A 488 -26.84 27.17 -13.68
C TYR A 488 -27.46 27.83 -14.92
N TYR A 489 -26.72 28.75 -15.52
CA TYR A 489 -27.12 29.53 -16.68
C TYR A 489 -26.12 29.34 -17.81
N SER A 490 -26.54 28.72 -18.91
CA SER A 490 -25.66 28.42 -20.04
C SER A 490 -25.94 29.22 -21.31
N ASP A 491 -26.97 30.09 -21.31
CA ASP A 491 -27.51 30.77 -22.52
C ASP A 491 -27.73 29.83 -23.73
N ALA A 492 -28.00 28.55 -23.48
CA ALA A 492 -28.24 27.56 -24.54
C ALA A 492 -29.47 27.92 -25.38
N ALA A 493 -29.37 27.68 -26.69
CA ALA A 493 -30.45 27.85 -27.65
C ALA A 493 -31.37 26.62 -27.73
N ASP A 494 -32.60 26.84 -28.17
CA ASP A 494 -33.54 25.80 -28.57
C ASP A 494 -33.84 25.96 -30.08
N PRO A 495 -33.50 24.98 -30.94
CA PRO A 495 -32.89 23.69 -30.61
C PRO A 495 -31.39 23.79 -30.27
N ILE A 496 -30.88 22.81 -29.50
CA ILE A 496 -29.57 22.84 -28.84
C ILE A 496 -28.39 23.00 -29.81
N GLU A 497 -28.54 22.55 -31.06
CA GLU A 497 -27.52 22.62 -32.12
C GLU A 497 -27.19 24.07 -32.53
N LYS A 498 -28.02 25.04 -32.14
CA LYS A 498 -27.75 26.47 -32.32
C LYS A 498 -26.91 27.08 -31.18
N SER A 499 -26.61 26.30 -30.15
CA SER A 499 -25.80 26.72 -29.01
C SER A 499 -24.31 26.66 -29.34
N ARG A 500 -23.51 27.50 -28.68
CA ARG A 500 -22.05 27.36 -28.71
C ARG A 500 -21.66 26.13 -27.89
N LEU A 501 -20.56 25.45 -28.25
CA LEU A 501 -20.14 24.20 -27.58
C LEU A 501 -20.16 24.28 -26.03
N PRO A 502 -19.65 25.34 -25.37
CA PRO A 502 -19.67 25.43 -23.90
C PRO A 502 -21.09 25.50 -23.29
N GLU A 503 -22.07 25.95 -24.06
CA GLU A 503 -23.46 26.13 -23.63
C GLU A 503 -24.24 24.82 -23.54
N THR A 504 -23.68 23.76 -24.13
CA THR A 504 -24.28 22.42 -24.15
C THR A 504 -23.89 21.57 -22.95
N ILE A 505 -23.02 22.09 -22.08
CA ILE A 505 -22.46 21.41 -20.90
C ILE A 505 -22.62 22.29 -19.65
N GLY A 506 -22.63 21.65 -18.48
CA GLY A 506 -22.79 22.33 -17.19
C GLY A 506 -21.49 22.90 -16.62
N GLY A 507 -21.59 23.56 -15.47
CA GLY A 507 -20.43 24.05 -14.71
C GLY A 507 -19.83 22.98 -13.80
N GLY A 508 -18.65 23.29 -13.27
CA GLY A 508 -17.93 22.45 -12.31
C GLY A 508 -18.32 22.74 -10.86
N VAL A 509 -18.06 21.76 -9.99
CA VAL A 509 -18.21 21.86 -8.53
C VAL A 509 -16.86 21.59 -7.88
N GLY A 510 -16.44 22.48 -6.98
CA GLY A 510 -15.34 22.26 -6.06
C GLY A 510 -15.89 21.92 -4.67
N VAL A 511 -15.44 20.80 -4.09
CA VAL A 511 -15.69 20.48 -2.67
C VAL A 511 -14.45 20.89 -1.90
N ILE A 512 -14.61 21.78 -0.93
CA ILE A 512 -13.52 22.52 -0.29
C ILE A 512 -13.81 22.72 1.20
N ASP A 513 -12.81 22.83 2.06
CA ASP A 513 -12.96 23.30 3.45
C ASP A 513 -12.33 24.70 3.53
N PHE A 514 -13.07 25.72 3.08
CA PHE A 514 -12.44 27.01 2.77
C PHE A 514 -12.06 27.81 4.02
N ASP A 515 -12.69 27.52 5.15
CA ASP A 515 -12.43 28.19 6.43
C ASP A 515 -11.78 27.29 7.49
N GLY A 516 -11.49 26.03 7.14
CA GLY A 516 -10.76 25.09 7.98
C GLY A 516 -11.59 24.54 9.15
N ASP A 517 -12.92 24.60 9.07
CA ASP A 517 -13.83 24.09 10.10
C ASP A 517 -14.04 22.56 10.03
N GLY A 518 -13.49 21.92 9.00
CA GLY A 518 -13.50 20.47 8.80
C GLY A 518 -14.74 19.94 8.10
N TRP A 519 -15.64 20.82 7.62
CA TRP A 519 -16.83 20.45 6.86
C TRP A 519 -16.67 20.76 5.37
N PRO A 520 -17.18 19.90 4.47
CA PRO A 520 -17.10 20.16 3.05
C PRO A 520 -18.10 21.25 2.63
N ASP A 521 -17.57 22.38 2.19
CA ASP A 521 -18.21 23.49 1.51
C ASP A 521 -18.24 23.27 -0.01
N LEU A 522 -19.01 24.11 -0.72
CA LEU A 522 -19.24 23.96 -2.15
C LEU A 522 -18.96 25.26 -2.92
N TYR A 523 -18.00 25.18 -3.84
CA TYR A 523 -17.82 26.19 -4.89
C TYR A 523 -18.51 25.73 -6.18
N LEU A 524 -19.39 26.56 -6.73
CA LEU A 524 -20.15 26.26 -7.94
C LEU A 524 -19.78 27.25 -9.05
N ALA A 525 -19.15 26.73 -10.11
CA ALA A 525 -18.85 27.52 -11.30
C ALA A 525 -20.11 27.77 -12.13
N GLN A 526 -20.23 28.98 -12.66
CA GLN A 526 -21.40 29.47 -13.37
C GLN A 526 -21.08 29.74 -14.85
N GLY A 527 -22.09 29.59 -15.71
CA GLY A 527 -21.99 29.97 -17.11
C GLY A 527 -22.32 31.44 -17.33
N SER A 528 -22.18 31.91 -18.58
CA SER A 528 -22.40 33.31 -18.93
C SER A 528 -22.94 33.46 -20.34
N HIS A 529 -23.55 34.60 -20.65
CA HIS A 529 -23.85 34.96 -22.04
C HIS A 529 -22.57 35.25 -22.85
N LYS A 530 -21.47 35.56 -22.15
CA LYS A 530 -20.19 35.99 -22.72
C LYS A 530 -19.12 34.93 -22.44
N PRO A 531 -18.99 33.90 -23.29
CA PRO A 531 -18.11 32.77 -22.99
C PRO A 531 -16.62 33.10 -23.00
N VAL A 532 -16.15 34.10 -23.74
CA VAL A 532 -14.69 34.32 -23.90
C VAL A 532 -14.18 35.50 -23.07
N ASP A 533 -14.96 36.57 -22.94
CA ASP A 533 -14.57 37.76 -22.19
C ASP A 533 -15.82 38.46 -21.61
N PRO A 534 -15.95 38.58 -20.27
CA PRO A 534 -17.09 39.23 -19.64
C PRO A 534 -17.18 40.74 -19.95
N ASN A 535 -16.09 41.38 -20.35
CA ASN A 535 -16.02 42.82 -20.64
C ASN A 535 -16.22 43.16 -22.12
N GLN A 536 -16.20 42.17 -23.03
CA GLN A 536 -16.46 42.42 -24.45
C GLN A 536 -17.95 42.29 -24.81
N PRO A 537 -18.45 43.09 -25.76
CA PRO A 537 -19.76 42.87 -26.34
C PRO A 537 -19.73 41.57 -27.17
N THR A 538 -20.68 40.68 -26.93
CA THR A 538 -20.90 39.53 -27.81
C THR A 538 -21.78 39.96 -28.98
N THR A 539 -21.45 39.48 -30.18
CA THR A 539 -22.23 39.74 -31.40
C THR A 539 -23.47 38.86 -31.49
N ARG A 540 -23.60 37.84 -30.62
CA ARG A 540 -24.78 36.98 -30.55
C ARG A 540 -25.83 37.61 -29.65
N PRO A 541 -27.08 37.79 -30.11
CA PRO A 541 -28.17 38.20 -29.24
C PRO A 541 -28.35 37.23 -28.06
N LEU A 542 -28.76 37.77 -26.92
CA LEU A 542 -29.16 36.99 -25.76
C LEU A 542 -30.31 36.06 -26.13
N VAL A 543 -30.16 34.76 -25.87
CA VAL A 543 -31.22 33.79 -26.13
C VAL A 543 -32.24 33.82 -25.01
N LYS A 544 -31.77 33.75 -23.77
CA LYS A 544 -32.62 33.75 -22.58
C LYS A 544 -32.04 34.65 -21.52
N ALA A 545 -32.82 35.59 -20.99
CA ALA A 545 -32.36 36.41 -19.88
C ALA A 545 -32.16 35.54 -18.61
N PRO A 546 -31.02 35.66 -17.91
CA PRO A 546 -30.84 34.98 -16.64
C PRO A 546 -31.75 35.59 -15.57
N GLN A 547 -32.20 34.79 -14.61
CA GLN A 547 -33.08 35.27 -13.53
C GLN A 547 -32.35 36.20 -12.56
N THR A 548 -31.06 35.97 -12.36
CA THR A 548 -30.14 36.79 -11.57
C THR A 548 -28.83 36.93 -12.35
N PRO A 549 -28.04 37.99 -12.10
CA PRO A 549 -26.73 38.13 -12.73
C PRO A 549 -25.88 36.85 -12.53
N PRO A 550 -25.47 36.15 -13.61
CA PRO A 550 -24.69 34.93 -13.49
C PRO A 550 -23.33 35.24 -12.86
N ARG A 551 -23.06 34.57 -11.73
CA ARG A 551 -21.78 34.57 -11.03
C ARG A 551 -21.56 33.23 -10.35
N ASP A 552 -20.31 32.88 -10.14
CA ASP A 552 -19.93 31.72 -9.34
C ASP A 552 -20.42 31.89 -7.90
N ARG A 553 -20.59 30.77 -7.19
CA ARG A 553 -21.08 30.78 -5.81
C ARG A 553 -20.18 29.97 -4.89
N LEU A 554 -20.05 30.43 -3.66
CA LEU A 554 -19.45 29.66 -2.56
C LEU A 554 -20.50 29.49 -1.47
N PHE A 555 -20.73 28.25 -1.07
CA PHE A 555 -21.67 27.87 -0.03
C PHE A 555 -20.93 27.21 1.13
N ARG A 556 -21.05 27.80 2.31
CA ARG A 556 -20.52 27.24 3.55
C ARG A 556 -21.47 26.20 4.13
N ASN A 557 -20.96 25.04 4.52
CA ASN A 557 -21.71 24.01 5.23
C ASN A 557 -21.78 24.33 6.73
N THR A 558 -22.99 24.40 7.28
CA THR A 558 -23.21 24.76 8.69
C THR A 558 -23.19 23.57 9.65
N ALA A 559 -22.68 22.41 9.21
CA ALA A 559 -22.53 21.16 9.98
C ALA A 559 -23.85 20.50 10.44
N ASP A 560 -25.00 21.08 10.11
CA ASP A 560 -26.35 20.58 10.42
C ASP A 560 -27.13 20.13 9.16
N GLY A 561 -26.44 20.02 8.03
CA GLY A 561 -27.02 19.67 6.73
C GLY A 561 -27.62 20.87 5.98
N ARG A 562 -27.34 22.10 6.43
CA ARG A 562 -27.65 23.33 5.68
C ARG A 562 -26.39 23.98 5.10
N PHE A 563 -26.65 24.87 4.16
CA PHE A 563 -25.65 25.65 3.43
C PHE A 563 -26.02 27.13 3.46
N GLU A 564 -25.00 27.98 3.65
CA GLU A 564 -25.12 29.43 3.62
C GLU A 564 -24.36 29.99 2.42
N ASP A 565 -24.99 30.84 1.60
CA ASP A 565 -24.29 31.56 0.52
C ASP A 565 -23.33 32.59 1.14
N VAL A 566 -22.03 32.28 1.09
CA VAL A 566 -20.95 33.14 1.58
C VAL A 566 -20.19 33.82 0.43
N THR A 567 -20.70 33.75 -0.81
CA THR A 567 -20.02 34.23 -2.03
C THR A 567 -19.51 35.67 -1.88
N SER A 568 -20.35 36.55 -1.34
CA SER A 568 -20.01 37.97 -1.19
C SER A 568 -19.05 38.19 -0.02
N GLN A 569 -19.23 37.46 1.09
CA GLN A 569 -18.35 37.53 2.26
C GLN A 569 -16.94 37.05 1.93
N ALA A 570 -16.84 35.98 1.13
CA ALA A 570 -15.59 35.37 0.73
C ALA A 570 -14.88 36.09 -0.43
N GLY A 571 -15.44 37.19 -0.95
CA GLY A 571 -14.81 37.95 -2.03
C GLY A 571 -14.82 37.25 -3.41
N VAL A 572 -15.68 36.25 -3.62
CA VAL A 572 -15.79 35.54 -4.90
C VAL A 572 -16.59 36.41 -5.90
N LEU A 573 -15.88 37.05 -6.82
CA LEU A 573 -16.46 37.99 -7.81
C LEU A 573 -16.53 37.42 -9.24
N GLN A 574 -16.38 36.11 -9.42
CA GLN A 574 -16.26 35.52 -10.74
C GLN A 574 -17.57 35.54 -11.55
N THR A 575 -17.49 36.00 -12.80
CA THR A 575 -18.61 36.14 -13.76
C THR A 575 -18.31 35.60 -15.16
N ALA A 576 -17.10 35.05 -15.35
CA ALA A 576 -16.69 34.36 -16.57
C ALA A 576 -17.46 33.05 -16.74
N TYR A 577 -17.29 32.43 -17.91
CA TYR A 577 -17.98 31.19 -18.23
C TYR A 577 -17.17 29.98 -17.73
N GLY A 578 -17.45 29.59 -16.49
CA GLY A 578 -16.81 28.46 -15.82
C GLY A 578 -17.30 27.10 -16.34
N GLN A 579 -16.36 26.17 -16.48
CA GLN A 579 -16.57 24.80 -16.97
C GLN A 579 -16.11 23.76 -15.95
N GLY A 580 -14.90 23.91 -15.45
CA GLY A 580 -14.31 22.98 -14.47
C GLY A 580 -13.77 23.73 -13.26
N VAL A 581 -13.77 23.05 -12.12
CA VAL A 581 -13.18 23.55 -10.87
C VAL A 581 -12.19 22.50 -10.37
N SER A 582 -11.01 22.95 -9.98
CA SER A 582 -10.00 22.16 -9.27
C SER A 582 -9.68 22.87 -7.96
N VAL A 583 -9.52 22.09 -6.89
CA VAL A 583 -9.20 22.60 -5.55
C VAL A 583 -7.84 22.05 -5.11
N GLY A 584 -7.04 22.88 -4.48
CA GLY A 584 -5.82 22.47 -3.79
C GLY A 584 -4.97 23.67 -3.36
N ASP A 585 -4.11 23.46 -2.38
CA ASP A 585 -3.16 24.44 -1.86
C ASP A 585 -1.98 24.65 -2.84
N VAL A 586 -2.07 25.68 -3.69
CA VAL A 586 -1.10 25.96 -4.76
C VAL A 586 0.13 26.69 -4.22
N ASN A 587 -0.05 27.54 -3.20
CA ASN A 587 1.03 28.34 -2.62
C ASN A 587 1.71 27.68 -1.41
N SER A 588 1.21 26.52 -0.96
CA SER A 588 1.67 25.75 0.20
C SER A 588 1.50 26.47 1.55
N ASP A 589 0.46 27.29 1.72
CA ASP A 589 0.16 28.00 2.96
C ASP A 589 -0.78 27.24 3.91
N GLY A 590 -1.32 26.10 3.47
CA GLY A 590 -2.20 25.25 4.24
C GLY A 590 -3.69 25.53 4.05
N PHE A 591 -4.08 26.42 3.14
CA PHE A 591 -5.47 26.70 2.79
C PHE A 591 -5.77 26.26 1.35
N ASP A 592 -6.99 25.78 1.12
CA ASP A 592 -7.38 25.29 -0.20
C ASP A 592 -7.65 26.47 -1.17
N ASP A 593 -6.89 26.52 -2.28
CA ASP A 593 -7.10 27.46 -3.38
C ASP A 593 -8.06 26.88 -4.43
N ILE A 594 -8.65 27.75 -5.25
CA ILE A 594 -9.62 27.38 -6.28
C ILE A 594 -9.11 27.78 -7.66
N HIS A 595 -8.90 26.81 -8.53
CA HIS A 595 -8.65 27.04 -9.95
C HIS A 595 -9.91 26.76 -10.78
N VAL A 596 -10.42 27.79 -11.44
CA VAL A 596 -11.60 27.73 -12.33
C VAL A 596 -11.13 27.72 -13.78
N ALA A 597 -11.43 26.61 -14.46
CA ALA A 597 -11.25 26.48 -15.90
C ALA A 597 -12.42 27.17 -16.60
N ASN A 598 -12.16 28.36 -17.14
CA ASN A 598 -13.15 29.12 -17.89
C ASN A 598 -12.97 28.87 -19.39
N VAL A 599 -14.04 29.10 -20.14
CA VAL A 599 -13.87 29.43 -21.54
C VAL A 599 -13.18 30.80 -21.61
N GLY A 600 -12.05 30.87 -22.30
CA GLY A 600 -11.18 32.06 -22.25
C GLY A 600 -10.16 32.00 -21.11
N GLY A 601 -10.05 33.07 -20.33
CA GLY A 601 -9.05 33.20 -19.25
C GLY A 601 -9.44 32.42 -18.00
N ASN A 602 -8.62 31.44 -17.63
CA ASN A 602 -8.74 30.72 -16.36
C ASN A 602 -8.52 31.66 -15.17
N ARG A 603 -9.02 31.23 -14.00
CA ARG A 603 -9.02 32.00 -12.77
C ARG A 603 -8.41 31.16 -11.65
N LEU A 604 -7.60 31.77 -10.82
CA LEU A 604 -6.93 31.18 -9.68
C LEU A 604 -7.25 32.09 -8.50
N LEU A 605 -8.08 31.58 -7.61
CA LEU A 605 -8.49 32.25 -6.40
C LEU A 605 -7.65 31.70 -5.27
N ILE A 606 -6.73 32.51 -4.73
CA ILE A 606 -5.91 32.16 -3.58
C ILE A 606 -6.69 32.43 -2.30
N ASN A 607 -6.74 31.45 -1.41
CA ASN A 607 -7.38 31.61 -0.11
C ASN A 607 -6.47 32.41 0.82
N ASN A 608 -6.98 33.50 1.40
CA ASN A 608 -6.20 34.37 2.27
C ASN A 608 -6.06 33.82 3.71
N GLY A 609 -6.70 32.68 4.03
CA GLY A 609 -6.70 32.07 5.36
C GLY A 609 -7.60 32.77 6.39
N ASP A 610 -8.38 33.76 5.96
CA ASP A 610 -9.34 34.51 6.77
C ASP A 610 -10.80 34.32 6.30
N GLY A 611 -11.02 33.33 5.43
CA GLY A 611 -12.31 33.06 4.80
C GLY A 611 -12.59 33.88 3.55
N THR A 612 -11.60 34.61 3.01
CA THR A 612 -11.71 35.38 1.77
C THR A 612 -10.74 34.89 0.68
N TYR A 613 -11.04 35.23 -0.58
CA TYR A 613 -10.25 34.88 -1.75
C TYR A 613 -9.69 36.11 -2.49
N SER A 614 -8.48 35.97 -3.02
CA SER A 614 -7.81 36.93 -3.93
C SER A 614 -7.65 36.32 -5.32
N ASP A 615 -7.96 37.04 -6.40
CA ASP A 615 -7.72 36.59 -7.78
C ASP A 615 -6.28 36.92 -8.21
N GLU A 616 -5.48 35.90 -8.54
CA GLU A 616 -4.06 35.99 -8.88
C GLU A 616 -3.76 35.60 -10.35
N THR A 617 -4.68 35.92 -11.28
CA THR A 617 -4.56 35.57 -12.72
C THR A 617 -4.12 36.64 -13.68
#